data_AF-A0A415I3K0-F1
#
_entry.id   AF-A0A415I3K0-F1
#
_cell.length_a   1.000
_cell.length_b   1.000
_cell.length_c   1.000
_cell.angle_alpha   90.00
_cell.angle_beta   90.00
_cell.angle_gamma   90.00
#
_symmetry.space_group_name_H-M   'P 1'
#
loop_
_entity.id
_entity.type
_entity.pdbx_description
1 polymer ?
#
loop_
_entity_poly.entity_id
_entity_poly.type
_entity_poly.pdbx_seq_one_letter_code
_entity_poly.pdbx_strand_id
1 'polypeptide(L)'
;MPPMLVVLTVDNRVYFGPQERNEGFVDGGIFAMALLLALEEQGLASCPLNTMLRRGPEKAIRGLLKLPYWEELVMLISIGNYSKNAQSCVSARFHADAIVTVVD
;
A
#
# COMPACT_ATOMS: atom_id res chain seq x y z
N MET A 1 -10.35 -2.14 -17.29
CA MET A 1 -9.39 -2.97 -16.53
C MET A 1 -8.14 -2.14 -16.34
N PRO A 2 -7.57 -2.01 -15.13
CA PRO A 2 -6.35 -1.24 -14.94
C PRO A 2 -5.21 -1.87 -15.75
N PRO A 3 -4.42 -1.08 -16.50
CA PRO A 3 -3.34 -1.59 -17.33
C PRO A 3 -2.18 -2.18 -16.52
N MET A 4 -2.05 -1.86 -15.24
CA MET A 4 -0.94 -2.31 -14.40
C MET A 4 -1.38 -2.61 -12.96
N LEU A 5 -0.77 -3.63 -12.37
CA LEU A 5 -0.85 -3.95 -10.94
C LEU A 5 0.57 -4.05 -10.38
N VAL A 6 0.87 -3.27 -9.36
CA VAL A 6 2.13 -3.29 -8.62
C VAL A 6 1.92 -4.04 -7.32
N VAL A 7 2.87 -4.90 -6.95
CA VAL A 7 2.93 -5.51 -5.62
C VAL A 7 4.09 -4.87 -4.89
N LEU A 8 3.77 -4.13 -3.82
CA LEU A 8 4.76 -3.54 -2.95
C LEU A 8 5.13 -4.53 -1.86
N THR A 9 6.41 -4.83 -1.76
CA THR A 9 6.96 -5.71 -0.73
C THR A 9 8.10 -5.03 0.03
N VAL A 10 8.44 -5.60 1.18
CA VAL A 10 9.59 -5.20 1.99
C VAL A 10 10.45 -6.42 2.32
N ASP A 11 11.76 -6.24 2.27
CA ASP A 11 12.72 -7.28 2.64
C ASP A 11 12.84 -7.34 4.17
N ASN A 12 12.25 -8.36 4.79
CA ASN A 12 12.20 -8.46 6.24
C ASN A 12 13.57 -8.76 6.89
N ARG A 13 14.62 -9.03 6.10
CA ARG A 13 15.98 -9.29 6.61
C ARG A 13 16.69 -8.03 7.10
N VAL A 14 16.19 -6.86 6.74
CA VAL A 14 16.77 -5.57 7.16
C VAL A 14 16.40 -5.22 8.60
N TYR A 15 15.39 -5.89 9.15
CA TYR A 15 14.93 -5.72 10.54
C TYR A 15 15.60 -6.76 11.45
N PHE A 16 16.09 -6.31 12.59
CA PHE A 16 16.96 -7.02 13.52
C PHE A 16 16.20 -7.74 14.64
N GLY A 17 14.99 -7.32 15.02
CA GLY A 17 14.30 -7.97 16.14
C GLY A 17 12.77 -7.90 16.15
N PRO A 18 12.14 -8.64 17.07
CA PRO A 18 10.68 -8.74 17.17
C PRO A 18 9.96 -7.40 17.39
N GLN A 19 10.68 -6.42 17.97
CA GLN A 19 10.20 -5.05 18.16
C GLN A 19 9.94 -4.32 16.83
N GLU A 20 10.60 -4.73 15.75
CA GLU A 20 10.50 -4.15 14.40
C GLU A 20 9.51 -4.92 13.52
N ARG A 21 8.76 -5.88 14.09
CA ARG A 21 7.80 -6.70 13.35
C ARG A 21 6.82 -5.88 12.49
N ASN A 22 6.45 -4.69 12.95
CA ASN A 22 5.55 -3.79 12.22
C ASN A 22 6.28 -2.74 11.38
N GLU A 23 7.59 -2.58 11.55
CA GLU A 23 8.41 -1.56 10.90
C GLU A 23 8.37 -1.71 9.38
N GLY A 24 8.44 -2.94 8.87
CA GLY A 24 8.24 -3.23 7.44
C GLY A 24 6.94 -2.66 6.86
N PHE A 25 5.83 -2.71 7.62
CA PHE A 25 4.58 -2.11 7.16
C PHE A 25 4.56 -0.58 7.29
N VAL A 26 5.28 -0.02 8.27
CA VAL A 26 5.43 1.43 8.44
C VAL A 26 6.27 2.00 7.30
N ASP A 27 7.46 1.46 7.06
CA ASP A 27 8.37 1.86 5.99
C ASP A 27 7.72 1.68 4.61
N GLY A 28 7.13 0.51 4.40
CA GLY A 28 6.38 0.21 3.19
C GLY A 28 5.20 1.16 2.99
N GLY A 29 4.51 1.55 4.06
CA GLY A 29 3.42 2.53 4.01
C GLY A 29 3.90 3.94 3.64
N ILE A 30 5.04 4.38 4.19
CA ILE A 30 5.66 5.67 3.87
C ILE A 30 6.07 5.69 2.39
N PHE A 31 6.74 4.63 1.92
CA PHE A 31 7.12 4.50 0.51
C PHE A 31 5.90 4.42 -0.41
N ALA A 32 4.86 3.67 -0.03
CA ALA A 32 3.62 3.59 -0.79
C ALA A 32 2.99 4.97 -0.98
N MET A 33 2.94 5.79 0.08
CA MET A 33 2.39 7.14 -0.02
C MET A 33 3.22 8.02 -0.97
N ALA A 34 4.55 7.96 -0.89
CA ALA A 34 5.43 8.68 -1.81
C ALA A 34 5.21 8.24 -3.28
N LEU A 35 5.07 6.94 -3.51
CA LEU A 35 4.78 6.39 -4.84
C LEU A 35 3.41 6.84 -5.37
N LEU A 36 2.36 6.80 -4.54
CA LEU A 36 1.02 7.25 -4.93
C LEU A 36 1.01 8.75 -5.30
N LEU A 37 1.72 9.59 -4.54
CA LEU A 37 1.87 11.02 -4.85
C LEU A 37 2.65 11.25 -6.15
N ALA A 38 3.69 10.46 -6.41
CA ALA A 38 4.44 10.55 -7.68
C ALA A 38 3.59 10.12 -8.89
N LEU A 39 2.77 9.07 -8.74
CA LEU A 39 1.83 8.64 -9.79
C LEU A 39 0.79 9.72 -10.08
N GLU A 40 0.26 10.37 -9.04
CA GLU A 40 -0.68 11.49 -9.16
C GLU A 40 -0.06 12.66 -9.93
N GLU A 41 1.18 13.04 -9.59
CA GLU A 41 1.90 14.12 -10.28
C GLU A 41 2.12 13.82 -11.76
N GLN A 42 2.34 12.54 -12.12
CA GLN A 42 2.44 12.09 -13.50
C GLN A 42 1.06 11.93 -14.20
N GLY A 43 -0.04 12.28 -13.54
CA GLY A 43 -1.40 12.19 -14.10
C GLY A 43 -1.95 10.77 -14.22
N LEU A 44 -1.40 9.82 -13.44
CA LEU A 44 -1.86 8.43 -13.40
C LEU A 44 -2.81 8.20 -12.23
N ALA A 45 -3.96 7.59 -12.52
CA ALA A 45 -4.88 7.13 -11.50
C ALA A 45 -4.30 5.90 -10.81
N SER A 46 -4.30 5.91 -9.48
CA SER A 46 -3.87 4.78 -8.68
C SER A 46 -4.88 4.46 -7.58
N CYS A 47 -5.03 3.18 -7.27
CA CYS A 47 -5.87 2.73 -6.17
C CYS A 47 -5.10 1.72 -5.32
N PRO A 48 -4.75 2.09 -4.07
CA PRO A 48 -4.12 1.19 -3.12
C PRO A 48 -5.13 0.15 -2.62
N LEU A 49 -4.70 -1.10 -2.60
CA LEU A 49 -5.48 -2.28 -2.22
C LEU A 49 -4.73 -3.01 -1.10
N ASN A 50 -5.45 -3.38 -0.05
CA ASN A 50 -4.85 -4.10 1.07
C ASN A 50 -4.46 -5.53 0.67
N THR A 51 -3.47 -6.07 1.37
CA THR A 51 -2.97 -7.44 1.22
C THR A 51 -3.57 -8.39 2.26
N MET A 52 -4.80 -8.14 2.75
CA MET A 52 -5.50 -8.99 3.73
C MET A 52 -6.01 -10.29 3.10
N LEU A 53 -5.09 -11.04 2.50
CA LEU A 53 -5.35 -12.26 1.78
C LEU A 53 -5.34 -13.44 2.74
N ARG A 54 -6.20 -14.42 2.43
CA ARG A 54 -6.07 -15.75 3.04
C ARG A 54 -4.80 -16.43 2.50
N ARG A 55 -4.31 -17.43 3.23
CA ARG A 55 -3.10 -18.20 2.90
C ARG A 55 -3.06 -18.74 1.46
N GLY A 56 -4.21 -19.14 0.90
CA GLY A 56 -4.31 -19.66 -0.47
C GLY A 56 -3.94 -18.61 -1.53
N PRO A 57 -4.71 -17.50 -1.64
CA PRO A 57 -4.40 -16.40 -2.55
C PRO A 57 -2.99 -15.82 -2.37
N GLU A 58 -2.54 -15.62 -1.14
CA GLU A 58 -1.18 -15.11 -0.89
C GLU A 58 -0.10 -16.06 -1.43
N LYS A 59 -0.24 -17.37 -1.16
CA LYS A 59 0.66 -18.39 -1.70
C LYS A 59 0.67 -18.41 -3.24
N ALA A 60 -0.49 -18.17 -3.86
CA ALA A 60 -0.59 -18.08 -5.31
C ALA A 60 0.16 -16.86 -5.86
N ILE A 61 0.02 -15.68 -5.24
CA ILE A 61 0.77 -14.48 -5.62
C ILE A 61 2.28 -14.71 -5.46
N ARG A 62 2.71 -15.23 -4.31
CA ARG A 62 4.13 -15.53 -4.06
C ARG A 62 4.68 -16.52 -5.08
N GLY A 63 3.92 -17.56 -5.43
CA GLY A 63 4.32 -18.53 -6.46
C GLY A 63 4.40 -17.93 -7.87
N LEU A 64 3.43 -17.10 -8.24
CA LEU A 64 3.38 -16.42 -9.54
C LEU A 64 4.55 -15.47 -9.74
N LEU A 65 4.84 -14.65 -8.73
CA LEU A 65 5.90 -13.64 -8.76
C LEU A 65 7.27 -14.18 -8.30
N LYS A 66 7.33 -15.47 -7.93
CA LYS A 66 8.53 -16.11 -7.36
C LYS A 66 9.10 -15.32 -6.18
N LEU A 67 8.22 -14.77 -5.33
CA LEU A 67 8.64 -13.99 -4.17
C LEU A 67 9.33 -14.91 -3.15
N PRO A 68 10.52 -14.54 -2.66
CA PRO A 68 11.16 -15.29 -1.60
C PRO A 68 10.38 -15.13 -0.28
N TYR A 69 10.67 -16.02 0.67
CA TYR A 69 9.97 -16.06 1.96
C TYR A 69 10.18 -14.80 2.81
N TRP A 70 11.31 -14.11 2.64
CA TRP A 70 11.63 -12.90 3.41
C TRP A 70 10.98 -11.62 2.88
N GLU A 71 10.34 -11.64 1.70
CA GLU A 71 9.57 -10.50 1.22
C GLU A 71 8.19 -10.52 1.87
N GLU A 72 7.81 -9.44 2.55
CA GLU A 72 6.47 -9.29 3.08
C GLU A 72 5.59 -8.41 2.20
N LEU A 73 4.35 -8.81 1.97
CA LEU A 73 3.42 -8.12 1.08
C LEU A 73 2.76 -6.95 1.83
N VAL A 74 3.16 -5.72 1.50
CA VAL A 74 2.64 -4.51 2.14
C VAL A 74 1.33 -4.05 1.51
N MET A 75 1.33 -3.90 0.18
CA MET A 75 0.20 -3.30 -0.54
C MET A 75 0.18 -3.76 -1.99
N LEU A 76 -1.02 -3.89 -2.56
CA LEU A 76 -1.24 -3.99 -4.00
C LEU A 76 -1.66 -2.62 -4.51
N ILE A 77 -1.12 -2.15 -5.63
CA ILE A 77 -1.50 -0.84 -6.19
C ILE A 77 -1.93 -1.06 -7.63
N SER A 78 -3.21 -0.83 -7.92
CA SER A 78 -3.70 -0.79 -9.31
C SER A 78 -3.42 0.57 -9.90
N ILE A 79 -2.90 0.62 -11.13
CA ILE A 79 -2.47 1.86 -11.80
C ILE A 79 -3.09 1.90 -13.19
N GLY A 80 -3.54 3.08 -13.61
CA GLY A 80 -4.09 3.31 -14.93
C GLY A 80 -4.34 4.77 -15.26
N ASN A 81 -5.09 5.00 -16.34
CA ASN A 81 -5.53 6.33 -16.71
C ASN A 81 -6.80 6.72 -15.95
N TYR A 82 -6.95 8.02 -15.70
CA TYR A 82 -8.18 8.57 -15.15
C TYR A 82 -9.39 8.29 -16.06
N SER A 83 -10.45 7.75 -15.46
CA SER A 83 -11.75 7.65 -16.13
C SER A 83 -12.44 9.01 -16.11
N LYS A 84 -13.01 9.43 -17.25
CA LYS A 84 -13.80 10.66 -17.33
C LYS A 84 -15.07 10.62 -16.45
N ASN A 85 -15.54 9.43 -16.13
CA ASN A 85 -16.79 9.20 -15.38
C ASN A 85 -16.53 8.46 -14.06
N ALA A 86 -15.33 8.57 -13.48
CA ALA A 86 -15.02 7.93 -12.21
C ALA A 86 -15.82 8.60 -11.09
N GLN A 87 -16.58 7.80 -10.33
CA GLN A 87 -17.19 8.24 -9.08
C GLN A 87 -16.29 7.79 -7.92
N SER A 88 -16.02 8.69 -7.00
CA SER A 88 -15.30 8.39 -5.75
C SER A 88 -16.26 8.46 -4.56
N CYS A 89 -15.94 7.69 -3.53
CA CYS A 89 -16.67 7.77 -2.27
C CYS A 89 -16.46 9.15 -1.63
N VAL A 90 -17.48 9.64 -0.93
CA VAL A 90 -17.36 10.87 -0.14
C VAL A 90 -16.38 10.59 1.00
N SER A 91 -15.20 11.16 0.88
CA SER A 91 -14.08 10.95 1.80
C SER A 91 -14.02 12.09 2.82
N ALA A 92 -15.09 12.26 3.61
CA ALA A 92 -15.18 13.29 4.64
C ALA A 92 -14.02 13.15 5.64
N ARG A 93 -13.41 14.28 6.01
CA ARG A 93 -12.33 14.36 7.00
C ARG A 93 -12.88 14.89 8.31
N PHE A 94 -12.47 14.30 9.43
CA PHE A 94 -12.79 14.83 10.75
C PHE A 94 -12.09 16.18 10.95
N HIS A 95 -12.70 17.05 11.76
CA HIS A 95 -12.01 18.25 12.21
C HIS A 95 -10.80 17.89 13.06
N ALA A 96 -9.78 18.77 13.05
CA ALA A 96 -8.50 18.51 13.71
C ALA A 96 -8.64 18.30 15.22
N ASP A 97 -9.55 19.01 15.88
CA ASP A 97 -9.88 18.87 17.30
C ASP A 97 -10.39 17.47 17.67
N ALA A 98 -10.97 16.73 16.73
CA ALA A 98 -11.42 15.36 16.93
C ALA A 98 -10.29 14.31 16.82
N ILE A 99 -9.13 14.68 16.29
CA ILE A 99 -8.03 13.74 15.99
C ILE A 99 -6.66 14.17 16.55
N VAL A 100 -6.57 15.33 17.22
CA VAL A 100 -5.35 15.85 17.82
C VAL A 100 -5.57 16.12 19.31
N THR A 101 -4.63 15.66 20.14
CA THR A 101 -4.56 16.02 21.56
C THR A 101 -3.30 16.85 21.79
N VAL A 102 -3.46 18.07 22.32
CA VAL A 102 -2.35 18.95 22.72
C VAL A 102 -2.11 18.74 24.20
N VAL A 103 -0.86 18.44 24.57
CA VAL A 103 -0.44 18.26 25.97
C VAL A 103 0.63 19.32 26.23
N ASP A 104 0.33 20.22 27.17
CA ASP A 104 1.23 21.28 27.65
C ASP A 104 2.21 20.75 28.71
#